data_AF-A0A830H147-F1
#
_entry.id   AF-A0A830H147-F1
#
_cell.length_a   1.000
_cell.length_b   1.000
_cell.length_c   1.000
_cell.angle_alpha   90.00
_cell.angle_beta   90.00
_cell.angle_gamma   90.00
#
_symmetry.space_group_name_H-M   'P 1'
#
loop_
_entity.id
_entity.type
_entity.pdbx_description
1 polymer ?
#
loop_
_entity_poly.entity_id
_entity_poly.type
_entity_poly.pdbx_seq_one_letter_code
_entity_poly.pdbx_strand_id
1 'polypeptide(L)'
;MEIVKAILSTCKEGKSKTRIMRETNLNFRLTRRWVRRLVELKALNEFQGKYYTTDIGLEMLNKINEYELVRKAYRQIEMEIYDEIGSSKKVKRKLQQKN
;
A
#
# COMPACT_ATOMS: atom_id res chain seq x y z
N MET A 1 -1.32 -4.19 -2.43
CA MET A 1 -2.07 -2.91 -2.50
C MET A 1 -1.25 -1.81 -3.16
N GLU A 2 0.08 -1.81 -3.01
CA GLU A 2 1.02 -0.86 -3.65
C GLU A 2 0.72 -0.50 -5.11
N ILE A 3 0.47 -1.50 -5.97
CA ILE A 3 0.19 -1.25 -7.40
C ILE A 3 -1.08 -0.39 -7.59
N VAL A 4 -2.15 -0.72 -6.87
CA VAL A 4 -3.43 0.01 -6.94
C VAL A 4 -3.25 1.41 -6.40
N LYS A 5 -2.59 1.55 -5.23
CA LYS A 5 -2.26 2.84 -4.63
C LYS A 5 -1.44 3.72 -5.57
N ALA A 6 -0.41 3.16 -6.21
CA ALA A 6 0.45 3.87 -7.15
C ALA A 6 -0.36 4.37 -8.35
N ILE A 7 -1.14 3.49 -9.01
CA ILE A 7 -1.94 3.88 -10.18
C ILE A 7 -2.99 4.95 -9.82
N LEU A 8 -3.75 4.76 -8.74
CA LEU A 8 -4.79 5.72 -8.31
C LEU A 8 -4.17 7.06 -7.88
N SER A 9 -2.97 7.05 -7.30
CA SER A 9 -2.28 8.29 -6.95
C SER A 9 -1.77 9.03 -8.19
N THR A 10 -1.16 8.30 -9.13
CA THR A 10 -0.68 8.85 -10.41
C THR A 10 -1.82 9.45 -11.24
N CYS A 11 -2.99 8.82 -11.26
CA CYS A 11 -4.09 9.22 -12.12
C CYS A 11 -4.94 10.40 -11.58
N LYS A 12 -4.63 10.98 -10.41
CA LYS A 12 -5.42 12.09 -9.84
C LYS A 12 -5.61 13.27 -10.79
N GLU A 13 -4.59 13.60 -11.58
CA GLU A 13 -4.61 14.73 -12.53
C GLU A 13 -4.88 14.30 -13.98
N GLY A 14 -5.18 13.02 -14.22
CA GLY A 14 -5.27 12.49 -15.57
C GLY A 14 -3.91 12.17 -16.17
N LYS A 15 -3.63 10.89 -16.40
CA LYS A 15 -2.38 10.46 -17.06
C LYS A 15 -2.66 9.49 -18.20
N SER A 16 -1.84 9.57 -19.25
CA SER A 16 -1.88 8.59 -20.33
C SER A 16 -1.33 7.25 -19.84
N LYS A 17 -1.72 6.17 -20.52
CA LYS A 17 -1.27 4.80 -20.17
C LYS A 17 0.25 4.67 -20.11
N THR A 18 0.96 5.29 -21.06
CA THR A 18 2.43 5.30 -21.11
C THR A 18 3.02 6.02 -19.90
N ARG A 19 2.39 7.11 -19.45
CA ARG A 19 2.85 7.86 -18.28
C ARG A 19 2.60 7.09 -16.98
N ILE A 20 1.44 6.44 -16.86
CA ILE A 20 1.15 5.51 -15.73
C ILE A 20 2.22 4.42 -15.65
N MET A 21 2.52 3.77 -16.78
CA MET A 21 3.53 2.70 -16.84
C MET A 21 4.90 3.17 -16.31
N ARG A 22 5.35 4.36 -16.74
CA ARG A 22 6.63 4.95 -16.34
C ARG A 22 6.66 5.35 -14.86
N GLU A 23 5.63 6.04 -14.38
CA GLU A 23 5.58 6.56 -13.00
C GLU A 23 5.34 5.46 -11.96
N THR A 24 4.69 4.36 -12.33
CA THR A 24 4.43 3.22 -11.44
C THR A 24 5.47 2.10 -11.56
N ASN A 25 6.46 2.25 -12.45
CA ASN A 25 7.47 1.23 -12.76
C ASN A 25 6.89 -0.16 -13.08
N LEU A 26 5.71 -0.19 -13.74
CA LEU A 26 5.06 -1.42 -14.15
C LEU A 26 5.40 -1.73 -15.61
N ASN A 27 5.45 -3.01 -15.97
CA ASN A 27 5.49 -3.38 -17.38
C ASN A 27 4.11 -3.13 -18.06
N PHE A 28 4.11 -3.12 -19.40
CA PHE A 28 2.91 -2.85 -20.19
C PHE A 28 1.75 -3.81 -19.88
N ARG A 29 2.04 -5.11 -19.72
CA ARG A 29 1.02 -6.14 -19.48
C ARG A 29 0.31 -5.92 -18.14
N LEU A 30 1.08 -5.65 -17.09
CA LEU A 30 0.56 -5.35 -15.75
C LEU A 30 -0.22 -4.03 -15.76
N THR A 31 0.34 -2.97 -16.35
CA THR A 31 -0.33 -1.68 -16.48
C THR A 31 -1.69 -1.83 -17.16
N ARG A 32 -1.73 -2.52 -18.31
CA ARG A 32 -2.97 -2.76 -19.06
C ARG A 32 -4.01 -3.52 -18.23
N ARG A 33 -3.59 -4.58 -17.53
CA ARG A 33 -4.49 -5.40 -16.70
C ARG A 33 -5.08 -4.59 -15.55
N TRP A 34 -4.25 -3.87 -14.82
CA TRP A 34 -4.67 -3.12 -13.64
C TRP A 34 -5.50 -1.88 -13.99
N VAL A 35 -5.09 -1.10 -15.00
CA VAL A 35 -5.88 0.05 -15.47
C VAL A 35 -7.27 -0.40 -15.92
N ARG A 36 -7.36 -1.48 -16.71
CA ARG A 36 -8.66 -2.04 -17.12
C ARG A 36 -9.51 -2.42 -15.90
N ARG A 37 -8.93 -3.13 -14.93
CA ARG A 37 -9.66 -3.56 -13.73
C ARG A 37 -10.16 -2.37 -12.90
N LEU A 38 -9.38 -1.30 -12.79
CA LEU A 38 -9.79 -0.11 -12.05
C LEU A 38 -10.87 0.70 -12.78
N VAL A 39 -10.88 0.68 -14.11
CA VAL A 39 -11.99 1.22 -14.90
C VAL A 39 -13.27 0.39 -14.71
N GLU A 40 -13.18 -0.95 -14.75
CA GLU A 40 -14.32 -1.84 -14.48
C GLU A 40 -14.92 -1.61 -13.08
N LEU A 41 -14.08 -1.31 -12.09
CA LEU A 41 -14.49 -1.00 -10.72
C LEU A 41 -14.97 0.45 -10.53
N LYS A 42 -15.02 1.25 -11.61
CA LYS A 42 -15.34 2.69 -11.58
C LYS A 42 -14.39 3.53 -10.72
N ALA A 43 -13.22 3.00 -10.37
CA ALA A 43 -12.18 3.71 -9.62
C ALA A 43 -11.33 4.63 -10.52
N LEU A 44 -11.29 4.33 -11.81
CA LEU A 44 -10.74 5.20 -12.84
C LEU A 44 -11.81 5.50 -13.90
N ASN A 45 -11.75 6.70 -14.48
CA ASN A 45 -12.49 7.05 -15.69
C ASN A 45 -11.51 7.34 -16.84
N GLU A 46 -11.86 6.91 -18.06
CA GLU A 46 -11.08 7.20 -19.26
C GLU A 46 -11.72 8.37 -20.01
N PHE A 47 -10.95 9.44 -20.23
CA PHE A 47 -11.39 10.59 -21.01
C PHE A 47 -10.25 11.07 -21.92
N GLN A 48 -10.51 11.13 -23.23
CA GLN A 48 -9.55 11.55 -24.26
C GLN A 48 -8.17 10.84 -24.14
N GLY A 49 -8.17 9.52 -23.91
CA GLY A 49 -6.95 8.71 -23.82
C GLY A 49 -6.13 8.92 -22.53
N LYS A 50 -6.68 9.62 -21.55
CA LYS A 50 -6.13 9.77 -20.20
C LYS A 50 -7.04 9.11 -19.18
N TYR A 51 -6.44 8.61 -18.10
CA TYR A 51 -7.14 7.99 -16.99
C TYR A 51 -7.11 8.92 -15.78
N TYR A 52 -8.30 9.16 -15.22
CA TYR A 52 -8.54 10.03 -14.08
C TYR A 52 -9.05 9.21 -12.90
N THR A 53 -8.52 9.46 -11.71
CA THR A 53 -9.06 8.87 -10.49
C THR A 53 -10.41 9.48 -10.17
N THR A 54 -11.42 8.64 -9.98
CA THR A 54 -12.78 9.07 -9.62
C THR A 54 -12.92 9.24 -8.11
N ASP A 55 -14.05 9.75 -7.65
CA ASP A 55 -14.37 9.82 -6.21
C ASP A 55 -14.33 8.44 -5.54
N ILE A 56 -14.88 7.41 -6.21
CA ILE A 56 -14.79 6.01 -5.76
C ILE A 56 -13.33 5.55 -5.65
N GLY A 57 -12.50 5.95 -6.62
CA GLY A 57 -11.07 5.68 -6.60
C GLY A 57 -10.33 6.40 -5.47
N LEU A 58 -10.73 7.62 -5.14
CA LEU A 58 -10.18 8.39 -4.02
C LEU A 58 -10.57 7.77 -2.67
N GLU A 59 -11.83 7.35 -2.49
CA GLU A 59 -12.25 6.62 -1.30
C GLU A 59 -11.46 5.31 -1.14
N MET A 60 -11.28 4.57 -2.24
CA MET A 60 -10.47 3.35 -2.23
C MET A 60 -9.02 3.64 -1.83
N LEU A 61 -8.43 4.70 -2.38
CA LEU A 61 -7.08 5.14 -2.04
C LEU A 61 -6.95 5.51 -0.56
N ASN A 62 -7.93 6.21 0.00
CA ASN A 62 -7.96 6.57 1.42
C ASN A 62 -8.02 5.33 2.32
N LYS A 63 -8.89 4.37 2.02
CA LYS A 63 -8.96 3.10 2.75
C LYS A 63 -7.65 2.30 2.71
N ILE A 64 -6.95 2.32 1.57
CA ILE A 64 -5.63 1.69 1.45
C ILE A 64 -4.61 2.40 2.35
N ASN A 65 -4.60 3.73 2.39
CA ASN A 65 -3.72 4.50 3.25
C ASN A 65 -4.00 4.25 4.75
N GLU A 66 -5.27 4.22 5.15
CA GLU A 66 -5.69 3.89 6.52
C GLU A 66 -5.21 2.48 6.92
N TYR A 67 -5.42 1.50 6.05
CA TYR A 67 -4.94 0.14 6.27
C TYR A 67 -3.42 0.09 6.47
N GLU A 68 -2.65 0.82 5.66
CA GLU A 68 -1.19 0.86 5.79
C GLU A 68 -0.73 1.49 7.10
N LEU A 69 -1.40 2.54 7.57
CA LEU A 69 -1.12 3.17 8.86
C LEU A 69 -1.37 2.19 10.01
N VAL A 70 -2.54 1.55 10.04
CA VAL A 70 -2.88 0.55 11.07
C VAL A 70 -1.92 -0.63 11.03
N ARG A 71 -1.59 -1.13 9.83
CA ARG A 71 -0.63 -2.23 9.65
C ARG A 71 0.77 -1.85 10.14
N LYS A 72 1.19 -0.60 10.00
CA LYS A 72 2.48 -0.10 10.51
C LYS A 72 2.46 -0.06 12.04
N ALA A 73 1.40 0.48 12.63
CA ALA A 73 1.22 0.52 14.08
C ALA A 73 1.20 -0.89 14.70
N TYR A 74 0.44 -1.82 14.10
CA TYR A 74 0.40 -3.21 14.53
C TYR A 74 1.79 -3.85 14.53
N ARG A 75 2.57 -3.67 13.45
CA ARG A 75 3.94 -4.20 13.39
C ARG A 75 4.86 -3.60 14.44
N GLN A 76 4.70 -2.33 14.77
CA GLN A 76 5.48 -1.68 15.82
C GLN A 76 5.18 -2.29 17.19
N ILE A 77 3.89 -2.44 17.52
CA ILE A 77 3.44 -3.08 18.77
C ILE A 77 3.94 -4.53 18.84
N GLU A 78 3.85 -5.28 17.74
CA GLU A 78 4.33 -6.66 17.66
C GLU A 78 5.83 -6.76 17.96
N MET A 79 6.66 -5.86 17.40
CA MET A 79 8.09 -5.79 17.70
C MET A 79 8.36 -5.47 19.18
N GLU A 80 7.64 -4.51 19.76
CA GLU A 80 7.78 -4.14 21.17
C GLU A 80 7.47 -5.32 22.09
N ILE A 81 6.40 -6.08 21.81
CA ILE A 81 6.07 -7.31 22.55
C ILE A 81 7.20 -8.34 22.45
N TYR A 82 7.76 -8.56 21.26
CA TYR A 82 8.87 -9.50 21.09
C TYR A 82 10.13 -9.07 21.83
N ASP A 83 10.44 -7.77 21.85
CA ASP A 83 11.59 -7.21 22.57
C ASP A 83 11.42 -7.33 24.09
N GLU A 84 10.21 -7.10 24.61
CA GLU A 84 9.90 -7.29 26.04
C GLU A 84 10.00 -8.75 26.46
N ILE A 85 9.45 -9.68 25.67
CA ILE A 85 9.55 -11.12 25.92
C ILE A 85 11.01 -11.59 25.83
N GLY A 86 11.74 -11.12 24.82
CA GLY A 86 13.16 -11.44 24.61
C GLY A 86 14.05 -10.92 25.75
N SER A 87 13.78 -9.70 26.22
CA SER A 87 14.47 -9.08 27.35
C SER A 87 14.14 -9.77 28.68
N SER A 88 12.87 -10.14 28.90
CA SER A 88 12.44 -10.92 30.07
C SER A 88 13.12 -12.29 30.16
N LYS A 89 13.34 -12.97 29.03
CA LYS A 89 14.09 -14.25 28.99
C LYS A 89 15.56 -14.06 29.35
N LYS A 90 16.21 -12.97 28.92
CA LYS A 90 17.61 -12.66 29.26
C LYS A 90 17.78 -12.31 30.75
N VAL A 91 16.84 -11.55 31.32
CA VAL A 91 16.86 -11.17 32.75
C VAL A 91 16.68 -12.40 33.65
N LYS A 92 15.73 -13.28 33.35
CA LYS A 92 15.53 -14.53 34.12
C LYS A 92 16.76 -15.44 34.11
N ARG A 93 17.47 -15.56 32.98
CA ARG A 93 18.72 -16.34 32.89
C ARG A 93 19.86 -15.75 33.72
N LYS A 94 19.99 -14.42 33.78
CA LYS A 94 21.02 -13.75 34.60
C LYS A 94 20.76 -13.88 36.10
N LEU A 95 19.50 -13.96 36.52
CA LEU A 95 19.13 -14.17 37.93
C LEU A 95 19.35 -15.61 38.39
N GLN A 96 19.20 -16.59 37.49
CA GLN A 96 19.45 -18.02 37.79
C GLN A 96 20.94 -18.39 37.86
N GLN A 97 21.85 -17.56 37.34
CA GLN A 97 23.31 -17.80 37.37
C GLN A 97 24.02 -17.09 38.54
N LYS A 98 23.28 -16.31 39.35
CA LYS A 98 23.80 -15.54 40.49
C LYS A 98 23.43 -16.13 41.86
N ASN A 99 22.68 -17.24 41.88
CA ASN A 99 22.41 -18.07 43.06
C ASN A 99 23.08 -19.43 42.85
#